data_AF-A0A966YMD7-F1
#
_entry.id   AF-A0A966YMD7-F1
#
_cell.length_a   1.000
_cell.length_b   1.000
_cell.length_c   1.000
_cell.angle_alpha   90.00
_cell.angle_beta   90.00
_cell.angle_gamma   90.00
#
_symmetry.space_group_name_H-M   'P 1'
#
loop_
_entity.id
_entity.type
_entity.pdbx_description
1 polymer ?
#
loop_
_entity_poly.entity_id
_entity_poly.type
_entity_poly.pdbx_seq_one_letter_code
_entity_poly.pdbx_strand_id
1 'polypeptide(L)'
;MSNQLLAVLGLFEGPAPTRNVWFDGVVFGLVIGLLAMGVILIYRSTKVINFAVGNMGLPGATLFALLVINWGWPFWLALITCLLMGALIGAVIDLTVIWRLFDRPRVMLLVATVGLSQLMLGANLALPDVDTDAAQIRFPAAIGRSWDDIVGLTPTGPQVQILIAVPAVALALAYWLNRTTFGKAVTASADNPSLSRLAGISPRTVSTIVWTVGGFLATFSMILLSSGGPSTGVSNLGITTLNLALVAAVLGGMRSFTRAMVGGVVIGILTNILQWYYSREVGLNSFIFFVAVLIAIYWQRRPAGNESSAFTPKVRPIPAHLREIWWIRNMAKLTVGALLLIAFVLTWYHERLLYVDFPPSRFFLYSTIIVFALVASSVTVITGWSGQLSLAQMAYAGIGGLLAVHLHNGFSMDVGFGSTRLLKFELVGVTQGWAILVAAFVTAGIAVLTGLTALRVRGLMLAVVTFAFANAALGYLYNRPFFNGGQRTPSVERGTFFGVDMFDQRNFFYFTAGSALIVLLILNHLRGSAIG
;
A
#
# COMPACT_ATOMS: atom_id res chain seq x y z
N MET A 1 -6.51 -35.09 17.88
CA MET A 1 -5.24 -34.91 18.62
C MET A 1 -4.60 -33.53 18.41
N SER A 2 -4.79 -32.82 17.27
CA SER A 2 -4.20 -31.48 17.05
C SER A 2 -4.84 -30.34 17.85
N ASN A 3 -6.14 -30.42 18.16
CA ASN A 3 -6.88 -29.33 18.81
C ASN A 3 -6.50 -29.12 20.29
N GLN A 4 -6.05 -30.16 21.00
CA GLN A 4 -5.63 -30.03 22.39
C GLN A 4 -4.24 -29.41 22.52
N LEU A 5 -3.32 -29.69 21.59
CA LEU A 5 -1.96 -29.12 21.60
C LEU A 5 -1.94 -27.60 21.33
N LEU A 6 -2.84 -27.11 20.47
CA LEU A 6 -2.98 -25.68 20.18
C LEU A 6 -3.71 -24.92 21.31
N ALA A 7 -4.66 -25.57 21.98
CA ALA A 7 -5.30 -25.03 23.18
C ALA A 7 -4.35 -24.96 24.39
N VAL A 8 -3.43 -25.93 24.52
CA VAL A 8 -2.40 -25.96 25.58
C VAL A 8 -1.39 -24.82 25.44
N LEU A 9 -1.19 -24.28 24.23
CA LEU A 9 -0.32 -23.10 24.02
C LEU A 9 -1.01 -21.76 24.34
N GLY A 10 -2.30 -21.75 24.71
CA GLY A 10 -3.02 -20.52 25.06
C GLY A 10 -3.15 -19.49 23.92
N LEU A 11 -2.80 -19.87 22.69
CA LEU A 11 -2.75 -18.97 21.52
C LEU A 11 -4.09 -18.87 20.76
N PHE A 12 -5.13 -19.61 21.16
CA PHE A 12 -6.44 -19.59 20.52
C PHE A 12 -7.54 -19.84 21.56
N GLU A 13 -8.28 -18.79 21.94
CA GLU A 13 -9.43 -18.89 22.84
C GLU A 13 -10.71 -19.09 22.02
N GLY A 14 -11.36 -20.25 22.15
CA GLY A 14 -12.65 -20.51 21.51
C GLY A 14 -12.80 -21.90 20.88
N PRO A 15 -14.01 -22.23 20.36
CA PRO A 15 -14.24 -23.50 19.68
C PRO A 15 -13.35 -23.61 18.43
N ALA A 16 -12.98 -24.85 18.09
CA ALA A 16 -12.20 -25.14 16.89
C ALA A 16 -12.91 -24.57 15.64
N PRO A 17 -12.16 -24.08 14.62
CA PRO A 17 -12.77 -23.49 13.44
C PRO A 17 -13.61 -24.55 12.72
N THR A 18 -14.80 -24.17 12.28
CA THR A 18 -15.67 -25.07 11.51
C THR A 18 -15.04 -25.39 10.16
N ARG A 19 -15.48 -26.47 9.51
CA ARG A 19 -15.01 -26.83 8.16
C ARG A 19 -15.23 -25.70 7.15
N ASN A 20 -16.30 -24.92 7.32
CA ASN A 20 -16.58 -23.73 6.51
C ASN A 20 -15.48 -22.68 6.62
N VAL A 21 -14.92 -22.40 7.81
CA VAL A 21 -13.82 -21.41 7.96
C VAL A 21 -12.59 -21.80 7.15
N TRP A 22 -12.24 -23.09 7.16
CA TRP A 22 -11.13 -23.60 6.35
C TRP A 22 -11.44 -23.50 4.85
N PHE A 23 -12.65 -23.87 4.46
CA PHE A 23 -13.10 -23.80 3.07
C PHE A 23 -13.12 -22.36 2.54
N ASP A 24 -13.71 -21.42 3.28
CA ASP A 24 -13.74 -19.99 2.97
C ASP A 24 -12.32 -19.43 2.85
N GLY A 25 -11.43 -19.88 3.75
CA GLY A 25 -10.01 -19.58 3.71
C GLY A 25 -9.30 -20.03 2.44
N VAL A 26 -9.56 -21.27 1.99
CA VAL A 26 -9.02 -21.79 0.73
C VAL A 26 -9.56 -21.00 -0.45
N VAL A 27 -10.87 -20.77 -0.51
CA VAL A 27 -11.52 -20.06 -1.61
C VAL A 27 -11.01 -18.63 -1.73
N PHE A 28 -10.97 -17.89 -0.62
CA PHE A 28 -10.42 -16.54 -0.59
C PHE A 28 -8.93 -16.54 -0.98
N GLY A 29 -8.16 -17.49 -0.44
CA GLY A 29 -6.74 -17.61 -0.72
C GLY A 29 -6.39 -17.98 -2.17
N LEU A 30 -7.26 -18.71 -2.88
CA LEU A 30 -7.11 -18.96 -4.31
C LEU A 30 -7.12 -17.64 -5.10
N VAL A 31 -8.06 -16.74 -4.81
CA VAL A 31 -8.13 -15.45 -5.50
C VAL A 31 -6.93 -14.56 -5.16
N ILE A 32 -6.51 -14.53 -3.88
CA ILE A 32 -5.28 -13.84 -3.48
C ILE A 32 -4.05 -14.41 -4.20
N GLY A 33 -3.97 -15.73 -4.34
CA GLY A 33 -2.92 -16.43 -5.08
C GLY A 33 -2.91 -16.06 -6.56
N LEU A 34 -4.08 -15.94 -7.19
CA LEU A 34 -4.20 -15.51 -8.59
C LEU A 34 -3.74 -14.07 -8.79
N LEU A 35 -4.13 -13.15 -7.89
CA LEU A 35 -3.67 -11.77 -7.92
C LEU A 35 -2.14 -11.69 -7.70
N ALA A 36 -1.61 -12.51 -6.80
CA ALA A 36 -0.17 -12.64 -6.57
C ALA A 36 0.58 -13.16 -7.81
N MET A 37 -0.02 -14.08 -8.59
CA MET A 37 0.56 -14.47 -9.89
C MET A 37 0.64 -13.28 -10.85
N GLY A 38 -0.38 -12.41 -10.90
CA GLY A 38 -0.34 -11.17 -11.67
C GLY A 38 0.79 -10.23 -11.23
N VAL A 39 0.97 -10.05 -9.91
CA VAL A 39 2.07 -9.28 -9.32
C VAL A 39 3.43 -9.85 -9.74
N ILE A 40 3.62 -11.17 -9.63
CA ILE A 40 4.88 -11.84 -10.02
C ILE A 40 5.12 -11.71 -11.52
N LEU A 41 4.09 -11.84 -12.34
CA LEU A 41 4.20 -11.77 -13.80
C LEU A 41 4.77 -10.41 -14.22
N ILE A 42 4.18 -9.32 -13.73
CA ILE A 42 4.66 -7.96 -14.00
C ILE A 42 6.06 -7.73 -13.43
N TYR A 43 6.31 -8.21 -12.21
CA TYR A 43 7.62 -8.10 -11.57
C TYR A 43 8.72 -8.83 -12.35
N ARG A 44 8.44 -10.01 -12.92
CA ARG A 44 9.42 -10.76 -13.69
C ARG A 44 9.86 -9.97 -14.93
N SER A 45 8.92 -9.39 -15.66
CA SER A 45 9.20 -8.62 -16.87
C SER A 45 9.96 -7.32 -16.61
N THR A 46 9.53 -6.55 -15.59
CA THR A 46 10.03 -5.18 -15.36
C THR A 46 11.10 -5.07 -14.28
N LYS A 47 11.25 -6.11 -13.43
CA LYS A 47 11.99 -6.04 -12.16
C LYS A 47 11.56 -4.86 -11.30
N VAL A 48 10.27 -4.53 -11.32
CA VAL A 48 9.65 -3.48 -10.52
C VAL A 48 8.35 -4.02 -9.94
N ILE A 49 8.07 -3.64 -8.69
CA ILE A 49 6.85 -4.07 -8.00
C ILE A 49 5.75 -3.12 -8.42
N ASN A 50 4.68 -3.66 -9.01
CA ASN A 50 3.56 -2.85 -9.46
C ASN A 50 2.55 -2.65 -8.33
N PHE A 51 2.59 -1.48 -7.68
CA PHE A 51 1.62 -1.11 -6.65
C PHE A 51 0.24 -0.72 -7.22
N ALA A 52 0.08 -0.66 -8.54
CA ALA A 52 -1.20 -0.43 -9.18
C ALA A 52 -2.06 -1.71 -9.29
N VAL A 53 -1.48 -2.91 -9.22
CA VAL A 53 -2.21 -4.17 -9.52
C VAL A 53 -3.53 -4.31 -8.76
N GLY A 54 -3.57 -3.93 -7.48
CA GLY A 54 -4.80 -3.96 -6.69
C GLY A 54 -5.86 -3.01 -7.24
N ASN A 55 -5.51 -1.74 -7.46
CA ASN A 55 -6.46 -0.73 -7.92
C ASN A 55 -6.76 -0.81 -9.42
N MET A 56 -5.87 -1.39 -10.23
CA MET A 56 -6.01 -1.53 -11.68
C MET A 56 -7.19 -2.43 -12.06
N GLY A 57 -7.58 -3.36 -11.18
CA GLY A 57 -8.75 -4.21 -11.37
C GLY A 57 -10.08 -3.54 -11.00
N LEU A 58 -10.07 -2.49 -10.17
CA LEU A 58 -11.29 -1.89 -9.60
C LEU A 58 -12.23 -1.30 -10.65
N PRO A 59 -11.78 -0.48 -11.62
CA PRO A 59 -12.69 0.08 -12.62
C PRO A 59 -13.42 -1.01 -13.42
N GLY A 60 -12.76 -2.13 -13.71
CA GLY A 60 -13.38 -3.25 -14.40
C GLY A 60 -14.38 -4.01 -13.54
N ALA A 61 -14.13 -4.17 -12.23
CA ALA A 61 -15.07 -4.81 -11.32
C ALA A 61 -16.31 -3.94 -11.04
N THR A 62 -16.13 -2.64 -10.88
CA THR A 62 -17.23 -1.67 -10.72
C THR A 62 -18.05 -1.54 -11.99
N LEU A 63 -17.39 -1.46 -13.16
CA LEU A 63 -18.08 -1.48 -14.45
C LEU A 63 -18.90 -2.77 -14.63
N PHE A 64 -18.37 -3.92 -14.22
CA PHE A 64 -19.10 -5.18 -14.26
C PHE A 64 -20.39 -5.13 -13.43
N ALA A 65 -20.32 -4.58 -12.21
CA ALA A 65 -21.50 -4.36 -11.39
C ALA A 65 -22.52 -3.42 -12.07
N LEU A 66 -22.06 -2.31 -12.64
CA LEU A 66 -22.92 -1.36 -13.35
C LEU A 66 -23.62 -1.99 -14.57
N LEU A 67 -22.87 -2.73 -15.41
CA LEU A 67 -23.42 -3.37 -16.59
C LEU A 67 -24.55 -4.33 -16.22
N VAL A 68 -24.35 -5.15 -15.18
CA VAL A 68 -25.32 -6.19 -14.81
C VAL A 68 -26.47 -5.64 -13.97
N ILE A 69 -26.19 -4.81 -12.94
CA ILE A 69 -27.18 -4.32 -11.99
C ILE A 69 -27.97 -3.16 -12.59
N ASN A 70 -27.29 -2.10 -13.02
CA ASN A 70 -27.97 -0.87 -13.47
C ASN A 70 -28.46 -0.99 -14.92
N TRP A 71 -27.67 -1.62 -15.80
CA TRP A 71 -27.98 -1.67 -17.24
C TRP A 71 -28.53 -3.02 -17.72
N GLY A 72 -28.67 -4.01 -16.82
CA GLY A 72 -29.33 -5.29 -17.11
C GLY A 72 -28.62 -6.17 -18.15
N TRP A 73 -27.31 -5.98 -18.37
CA TRP A 73 -26.55 -6.79 -19.32
C TRP A 73 -26.49 -8.26 -18.89
N PRO A 74 -26.48 -9.21 -19.84
CA PRO A 74 -26.23 -10.61 -19.54
C PRO A 74 -24.87 -10.81 -18.87
N PHE A 75 -24.84 -11.62 -17.80
CA PHE A 75 -23.64 -11.86 -16.97
C PHE A 75 -22.38 -12.17 -17.79
N TRP A 76 -22.45 -13.12 -18.73
CA TRP A 76 -21.28 -13.56 -19.50
C TRP A 76 -20.78 -12.49 -20.46
N LEU A 77 -21.69 -11.71 -21.05
CA LEU A 77 -21.32 -10.60 -21.92
C LEU A 77 -20.61 -9.52 -21.12
N ALA A 78 -21.19 -9.12 -19.97
CA ALA A 78 -20.58 -8.15 -19.07
C ALA A 78 -19.22 -8.62 -18.53
N LEU A 79 -19.07 -9.91 -18.22
CA LEU A 79 -17.82 -10.47 -17.74
C LEU A 79 -16.72 -10.36 -18.80
N ILE A 80 -17.00 -10.80 -20.04
CA ILE A 80 -16.03 -10.75 -21.13
C ILE A 80 -15.63 -9.30 -21.43
N THR A 81 -16.60 -8.37 -21.51
CA THR A 81 -16.29 -6.97 -21.80
C THR A 81 -15.43 -6.33 -20.72
N CYS A 82 -15.72 -6.58 -19.44
CA CYS A 82 -14.95 -6.02 -18.33
C CYS A 82 -13.54 -6.63 -18.24
N LEU A 83 -13.39 -7.93 -18.56
CA LEU A 83 -12.08 -8.56 -18.62
C LEU A 83 -11.22 -8.02 -19.78
N LEU A 84 -11.82 -7.79 -20.94
CA LEU A 84 -11.15 -7.12 -22.06
C LEU A 84 -10.79 -5.67 -21.71
N MET A 85 -11.65 -4.96 -20.98
CA MET A 85 -11.36 -3.62 -20.48
C MET A 85 -10.18 -3.63 -19.50
N GLY A 86 -10.12 -4.57 -18.57
CA GLY A 86 -8.98 -4.75 -17.66
C GLY A 86 -7.67 -5.01 -18.42
N ALA A 87 -7.72 -5.87 -19.44
CA ALA A 87 -6.59 -6.15 -20.32
C ALA A 87 -6.14 -4.89 -21.09
N LEU A 88 -7.10 -4.12 -21.61
CA LEU A 88 -6.87 -2.86 -22.30
C LEU A 88 -6.24 -1.81 -21.38
N ILE A 89 -6.73 -1.66 -20.15
CA ILE A 89 -6.16 -0.75 -19.14
C ILE A 89 -4.69 -1.11 -18.90
N GLY A 90 -4.37 -2.40 -18.71
CA GLY A 90 -3.00 -2.86 -18.56
C GLY A 90 -2.11 -2.51 -19.75
N ALA A 91 -2.61 -2.72 -20.98
CA ALA A 91 -1.89 -2.37 -22.20
C ALA A 91 -1.64 -0.85 -22.31
N VAL A 92 -2.67 -0.04 -22.07
CA VAL A 92 -2.61 1.43 -22.17
C VAL A 92 -1.63 1.99 -21.14
N ILE A 93 -1.66 1.49 -19.90
CA ILE A 93 -0.72 1.90 -18.85
C ILE A 93 0.72 1.61 -19.28
N ASP A 94 0.97 0.43 -19.83
CA ASP A 94 2.31 0.06 -20.27
C ASP A 94 2.80 0.96 -21.42
N LEU A 95 1.98 1.13 -22.46
CA LEU A 95 2.32 1.95 -23.63
C LEU A 95 2.52 3.44 -23.30
N THR A 96 1.69 3.99 -22.41
CA THR A 96 1.69 5.43 -22.10
C THR A 96 2.70 5.82 -21.02
N VAL A 97 2.92 4.96 -20.02
CA VAL A 97 3.76 5.29 -18.86
C VAL A 97 5.01 4.41 -18.83
N ILE A 98 4.85 3.09 -18.81
CA ILE A 98 5.96 2.18 -18.55
C ILE A 98 6.98 2.18 -19.70
N TRP A 99 6.52 2.21 -20.95
CA TRP A 99 7.39 2.33 -22.13
C TRP A 99 8.27 3.58 -22.09
N ARG A 100 7.71 4.71 -21.65
CA ARG A 100 8.45 5.99 -21.54
C ARG A 100 9.47 5.96 -20.40
N LEU A 101 9.20 5.17 -19.37
CA LEU A 101 10.05 5.01 -18.21
C LEU A 101 10.98 3.79 -18.29
N PHE A 102 10.91 2.97 -19.35
CA PHE A 102 11.57 1.66 -19.41
C PHE A 102 13.09 1.71 -19.14
N ASP A 103 13.76 2.72 -19.68
CA ASP A 103 15.21 2.91 -19.54
C ASP A 103 15.59 3.83 -18.36
N ARG A 104 14.61 4.20 -17.51
CA ARG A 104 14.80 5.06 -16.34
C ARG A 104 15.08 4.24 -15.08
N PRO A 105 15.72 4.82 -14.04
CA PRO A 105 15.85 4.21 -12.73
C PRO A 105 14.57 3.53 -12.24
N ARG A 106 14.70 2.28 -11.74
CA ARG A 106 13.59 1.44 -11.26
C ARG A 106 12.71 2.13 -10.21
N VAL A 107 13.27 3.03 -9.42
CA VAL A 107 12.52 3.86 -8.44
C VAL A 107 11.48 4.73 -9.12
N MET A 108 11.79 5.31 -10.28
CA MET A 108 10.80 6.12 -11.02
C MET A 108 9.62 5.28 -11.50
N LEU A 109 9.87 4.04 -11.94
CA LEU A 109 8.78 3.12 -12.29
C LEU A 109 7.95 2.76 -11.04
N LEU A 110 8.59 2.49 -9.89
CA LEU A 110 7.88 2.25 -8.63
C LEU A 110 6.95 3.41 -8.27
N VAL A 111 7.47 4.64 -8.26
CA VAL A 111 6.69 5.86 -7.99
C VAL A 111 5.55 6.02 -9.00
N ALA A 112 5.83 5.77 -10.28
CA ALA A 112 4.80 5.80 -11.32
C ALA A 112 3.69 4.78 -11.04
N THR A 113 4.00 3.55 -10.59
CA THR A 113 2.97 2.56 -10.24
C THR A 113 2.12 2.96 -9.03
N VAL A 114 2.70 3.66 -8.05
CA VAL A 114 1.93 4.23 -6.93
C VAL A 114 0.98 5.32 -7.43
N GLY A 115 1.46 6.22 -8.30
CA GLY A 115 0.61 7.23 -8.95
C GLY A 115 -0.49 6.62 -9.79
N LEU A 116 -0.18 5.60 -10.59
CA LEU A 116 -1.17 4.84 -11.37
C LEU A 116 -2.21 4.17 -10.48
N SER A 117 -1.81 3.63 -9.33
CA SER A 117 -2.74 3.08 -8.34
C SER A 117 -3.77 4.12 -7.89
N GLN A 118 -3.34 5.36 -7.64
CA GLN A 118 -4.24 6.47 -7.28
C GLN A 118 -5.09 6.94 -8.46
N LEU A 119 -4.54 6.97 -9.68
CA LEU A 119 -5.32 7.27 -10.89
C LEU A 119 -6.43 6.24 -11.13
N MET A 120 -6.16 4.96 -10.90
CA MET A 120 -7.17 3.91 -11.03
C MET A 120 -8.24 4.00 -9.95
N LEU A 121 -7.86 4.38 -8.72
CA LEU A 121 -8.82 4.70 -7.67
C LEU A 121 -9.69 5.90 -8.05
N GLY A 122 -9.09 6.99 -8.56
CA GLY A 122 -9.81 8.16 -9.04
C GLY A 122 -10.73 7.84 -10.22
N ALA A 123 -10.28 7.02 -11.17
CA ALA A 123 -11.09 6.55 -12.29
C ALA A 123 -12.27 5.71 -11.81
N ASN A 124 -12.09 4.89 -10.77
CA ASN A 124 -13.18 4.13 -10.15
C ASN A 124 -14.21 5.06 -9.48
N LEU A 125 -13.76 6.10 -8.78
CA LEU A 125 -14.64 7.10 -8.14
C LEU A 125 -15.36 8.01 -9.15
N ALA A 126 -14.87 8.09 -10.39
CA ALA A 126 -15.51 8.83 -11.47
C ALA A 126 -16.61 8.02 -12.20
N LEU A 127 -16.70 6.71 -11.94
CA LEU A 127 -17.81 5.90 -12.45
C LEU A 127 -19.09 6.25 -11.69
N PRO A 128 -20.27 6.11 -12.33
CA PRO A 128 -21.54 6.22 -11.63
C PRO A 128 -21.61 5.26 -10.44
N ASP A 129 -22.31 5.67 -9.39
CA ASP A 129 -22.60 4.76 -8.28
C ASP A 129 -23.49 3.61 -8.79
N VAL A 130 -23.15 2.40 -8.36
CA VAL A 130 -24.00 1.22 -8.56
C VAL A 130 -25.27 1.45 -7.77
N ASP A 131 -26.45 1.28 -8.39
CA ASP A 131 -27.71 1.70 -7.80
C ASP A 131 -27.89 1.06 -6.41
N THR A 132 -27.98 1.93 -5.40
CA THR A 132 -27.95 1.57 -3.97
C THR A 132 -29.33 1.40 -3.35
N ASP A 133 -30.41 1.50 -4.14
CA ASP A 133 -31.80 1.44 -3.64
C ASP A 133 -32.14 0.16 -2.87
N ALA A 134 -31.25 -0.82 -2.85
CA ALA A 134 -31.06 -1.57 -1.61
C ALA A 134 -29.58 -1.87 -1.36
N ALA A 135 -29.08 -1.50 -0.17
CA ALA A 135 -27.84 -2.07 0.41
C ALA A 135 -27.84 -3.61 0.54
N GLN A 136 -28.90 -4.27 0.05
CA GLN A 136 -29.12 -5.71 -0.04
C GLN A 136 -28.75 -6.31 -1.42
N ILE A 137 -28.49 -5.50 -2.47
CA ILE A 137 -28.15 -6.05 -3.79
C ILE A 137 -26.75 -6.67 -3.73
N ARG A 138 -26.69 -7.99 -3.91
CA ARG A 138 -25.43 -8.74 -3.93
C ARG A 138 -24.72 -8.53 -5.26
N PHE A 139 -23.40 -8.52 -5.22
CA PHE A 139 -22.59 -8.47 -6.44
C PHE A 139 -22.91 -9.68 -7.34
N PRO A 140 -23.02 -9.51 -8.67
CA PRO A 140 -23.46 -10.56 -9.57
C PRO A 140 -22.56 -11.78 -9.53
N ALA A 141 -23.16 -12.96 -9.53
CA ALA A 141 -22.47 -14.25 -9.55
C ALA A 141 -23.05 -15.15 -10.64
N ALA A 142 -22.21 -15.96 -11.29
CA ALA A 142 -22.65 -16.89 -12.34
C ALA A 142 -23.60 -17.96 -11.78
N ILE A 143 -23.34 -18.37 -10.53
CA ILE A 143 -24.09 -19.41 -9.84
C ILE A 143 -24.73 -18.78 -8.61
N GLY A 144 -26.06 -18.67 -8.62
CA GLY A 144 -26.85 -18.11 -7.51
C GLY A 144 -27.35 -19.16 -6.50
N ARG A 145 -26.96 -20.43 -6.64
CA ARG A 145 -27.38 -21.52 -5.76
C ARG A 145 -26.47 -21.64 -4.54
N SER A 146 -27.03 -21.99 -3.39
CA SER A 146 -26.28 -22.50 -2.24
C SER A 146 -26.58 -23.99 -2.08
N TRP A 147 -25.65 -24.72 -1.48
CA TRP A 147 -25.87 -26.11 -1.11
C TRP A 147 -25.68 -26.25 0.39
N ASP A 148 -26.59 -27.01 1.00
CA ASP A 148 -26.54 -27.30 2.43
C ASP A 148 -26.01 -28.72 2.65
N ASP A 149 -25.18 -28.86 3.67
CA ASP A 149 -24.68 -30.13 4.21
C ASP A 149 -23.94 -31.06 3.22
N ILE A 150 -23.08 -30.50 2.37
CA ILE A 150 -22.13 -31.30 1.59
C ILE A 150 -20.95 -31.65 2.49
N VAL A 151 -20.99 -32.82 3.14
CA VAL A 151 -19.91 -33.30 4.04
C VAL A 151 -19.66 -32.30 5.20
N GLY A 152 -20.73 -31.69 5.72
CA GLY A 152 -20.65 -30.64 6.75
C GLY A 152 -20.09 -29.31 6.25
N LEU A 153 -20.13 -29.06 4.93
CA LEU A 153 -19.86 -27.77 4.30
C LEU A 153 -21.16 -27.18 3.72
N THR A 154 -21.25 -25.86 3.72
CA THR A 154 -22.34 -25.11 3.09
C THR A 154 -21.78 -24.19 1.98
N PRO A 155 -21.25 -24.74 0.87
CA PRO A 155 -20.62 -23.94 -0.16
C PRO A 155 -21.67 -23.05 -0.86
N THR A 156 -21.29 -21.82 -1.14
CA THR A 156 -22.10 -20.88 -1.92
C THR A 156 -21.71 -20.92 -3.40
N GLY A 157 -22.66 -20.60 -4.29
CA GLY A 157 -22.43 -20.53 -5.74
C GLY A 157 -21.21 -19.69 -6.15
N PRO A 158 -21.00 -18.49 -5.60
CA PRO A 158 -19.78 -17.71 -5.81
C PRO A 158 -18.49 -18.46 -5.43
N GLN A 159 -18.49 -19.21 -4.33
CA GLN A 159 -17.32 -19.98 -3.88
C GLN A 159 -17.02 -21.16 -4.82
N VAL A 160 -18.05 -21.85 -5.29
CA VAL A 160 -17.91 -22.92 -6.30
C VAL A 160 -17.36 -22.34 -7.62
N GLN A 161 -17.83 -21.16 -8.02
CA GLN A 161 -17.30 -20.45 -9.19
C GLN A 161 -15.79 -20.19 -9.05
N ILE A 162 -15.33 -19.75 -7.86
CA ILE A 162 -13.92 -19.48 -7.60
C ILE A 162 -13.10 -20.77 -7.65
N LEU A 163 -13.63 -21.84 -7.04
CA LEU A 163 -12.99 -23.17 -6.99
C LEU A 163 -12.76 -23.76 -8.38
N ILE A 164 -13.61 -23.43 -9.36
CA ILE A 164 -13.46 -23.88 -10.75
C ILE A 164 -12.61 -22.88 -11.54
N ALA A 165 -12.96 -21.60 -11.49
CA ALA A 165 -12.42 -20.59 -12.39
C ALA A 165 -10.97 -20.22 -12.09
N VAL A 166 -10.59 -20.13 -10.80
CA VAL A 166 -9.21 -19.75 -10.43
C VAL A 166 -8.20 -20.83 -10.84
N PRO A 167 -8.38 -22.12 -10.50
CA PRO A 167 -7.46 -23.15 -10.98
C PRO A 167 -7.42 -23.23 -12.51
N ALA A 168 -8.54 -23.08 -13.21
CA ALA A 168 -8.57 -23.06 -14.67
C ALA A 168 -7.70 -21.95 -15.25
N VAL A 169 -7.85 -20.70 -14.78
CA VAL A 169 -7.04 -19.56 -15.23
C VAL A 169 -5.58 -19.70 -14.82
N ALA A 170 -5.30 -20.18 -13.61
CA ALA A 170 -3.93 -20.41 -13.15
C ALA A 170 -3.20 -21.48 -13.98
N LEU A 171 -3.89 -22.57 -14.32
CA LEU A 171 -3.36 -23.63 -15.19
C LEU A 171 -3.17 -23.14 -16.62
N ALA A 172 -4.13 -22.37 -17.17
CA ALA A 172 -4.01 -21.76 -18.49
C ALA A 172 -2.80 -20.82 -18.55
N LEU A 173 -2.60 -19.99 -17.52
CA LEU A 173 -1.46 -19.09 -17.42
C LEU A 173 -0.13 -19.87 -17.29
N ALA A 174 -0.11 -20.92 -16.47
CA ALA A 174 1.06 -21.77 -16.32
C ALA A 174 1.43 -22.50 -17.62
N TYR A 175 0.42 -22.99 -18.36
CA TYR A 175 0.62 -23.57 -19.68
C TYR A 175 1.17 -22.53 -20.65
N TRP A 176 0.55 -21.34 -20.72
CA TRP A 176 0.99 -20.25 -21.58
C TRP A 176 2.45 -19.85 -21.30
N LEU A 177 2.84 -19.69 -20.03
CA LEU A 177 4.19 -19.29 -19.66
C LEU A 177 5.25 -20.37 -19.85
N ASN A 178 4.91 -21.65 -19.67
CA ASN A 178 5.89 -22.73 -19.71
C ASN A 178 5.98 -23.43 -21.07
N ARG A 179 4.92 -23.39 -21.87
CA ARG A 179 4.82 -24.16 -23.12
C ARG A 179 4.88 -23.31 -24.39
N THR A 180 4.68 -21.99 -24.31
CA THR A 180 4.69 -21.12 -25.51
C THR A 180 6.01 -20.42 -25.75
N THR A 181 6.25 -20.00 -27.00
CA THR A 181 7.40 -19.16 -27.38
C THR A 181 7.38 -17.80 -26.68
N PHE A 182 6.20 -17.21 -26.50
CA PHE A 182 6.02 -15.98 -25.72
C PHE A 182 6.43 -16.17 -24.26
N GLY A 183 6.06 -17.28 -23.63
CA GLY A 183 6.49 -17.59 -22.25
C GLY A 183 8.01 -17.69 -22.08
N LYS A 184 8.69 -18.27 -23.08
CA LYS A 184 10.16 -18.26 -23.16
C LYS A 184 10.72 -16.85 -23.34
N ALA A 185 10.08 -16.02 -24.17
CA ALA A 185 10.47 -14.62 -24.35
C ALA A 185 10.30 -13.78 -23.07
N VAL A 186 9.23 -14.00 -22.30
CA VAL A 186 9.04 -13.41 -20.96
C VAL A 186 10.18 -13.79 -20.03
N THR A 187 10.55 -15.08 -20.01
CA THR A 187 11.66 -15.55 -19.17
C THR A 187 13.00 -14.97 -19.61
N ALA A 188 13.30 -14.98 -20.91
CA ALA A 188 14.53 -14.41 -21.45
C ALA A 188 14.65 -12.90 -21.18
N SER A 189 13.58 -12.14 -21.41
CA SER A 189 13.53 -10.71 -21.10
C SER A 189 13.64 -10.42 -19.61
N ALA A 190 13.09 -11.30 -18.76
CA ALA A 190 13.21 -11.18 -17.32
C ALA A 190 14.63 -11.44 -16.82
N ASP A 191 15.37 -12.36 -17.44
CA ASP A 191 16.71 -12.71 -16.98
C ASP A 191 17.75 -11.66 -17.41
N ASN A 192 17.72 -11.26 -18.68
CA ASN A 192 18.58 -10.18 -19.17
C ASN A 192 17.95 -9.44 -20.37
N PRO A 193 17.30 -8.27 -20.14
CA PRO A 193 16.68 -7.48 -21.21
C PRO A 193 17.66 -7.04 -22.30
N SER A 194 18.95 -6.89 -21.99
CA SER A 194 19.97 -6.50 -22.98
C SER A 194 20.34 -7.65 -23.90
N LEU A 195 20.52 -8.86 -23.36
CA LEU A 195 20.79 -10.05 -24.16
C LEU A 195 19.56 -10.48 -24.97
N SER A 196 18.35 -10.34 -24.43
CA SER A 196 17.13 -10.70 -25.17
C SER A 196 16.95 -9.83 -26.43
N ARG A 197 17.38 -8.56 -26.39
CA ARG A 197 17.38 -7.67 -27.58
C ARG A 197 18.30 -8.17 -28.68
N LEU A 198 19.47 -8.73 -28.33
CA LEU A 198 20.40 -9.33 -29.30
C LEU A 198 19.80 -10.58 -29.96
N ALA A 199 18.93 -11.29 -29.24
CA ALA A 199 18.16 -12.42 -29.76
C ALA A 199 16.89 -12.02 -30.54
N GLY A 200 16.71 -10.72 -30.85
CA GLY A 200 15.54 -10.20 -31.60
C GLY A 200 14.26 -10.09 -30.78
N ILE A 201 14.29 -10.32 -29.47
CA ILE A 201 13.12 -10.20 -28.59
C ILE A 201 13.08 -8.78 -28.02
N SER A 202 12.01 -8.03 -28.29
CA SER A 202 11.80 -6.69 -27.74
C SER A 202 11.25 -6.74 -26.30
N PRO A 203 12.02 -6.34 -25.26
CA PRO A 203 11.53 -6.33 -23.88
C PRO A 203 10.30 -5.45 -23.67
N ARG A 204 10.17 -4.37 -24.47
CA ARG A 204 9.03 -3.46 -24.43
C ARG A 204 7.73 -4.13 -24.86
N THR A 205 7.74 -4.90 -25.95
CA THR A 205 6.55 -5.65 -26.41
C THR A 205 6.20 -6.77 -25.44
N VAL A 206 7.22 -7.47 -24.91
CA VAL A 206 7.03 -8.46 -23.84
C VAL A 206 6.40 -7.81 -22.60
N SER A 207 6.83 -6.60 -22.23
CA SER A 207 6.20 -5.81 -21.16
C SER A 207 4.72 -5.59 -21.44
N THR A 208 4.35 -5.08 -22.61
CA THR A 208 2.94 -4.80 -22.94
C THR A 208 2.07 -6.03 -22.77
N ILE A 209 2.47 -7.18 -23.31
CA ILE A 209 1.72 -8.43 -23.17
C ILE A 209 1.56 -8.83 -21.69
N VAL A 210 2.64 -8.75 -20.91
CA VAL A 210 2.64 -9.05 -19.48
C VAL A 210 1.73 -8.11 -18.70
N TRP A 211 1.73 -6.81 -19.02
CA TRP A 211 0.86 -5.82 -18.38
C TRP A 211 -0.61 -5.97 -18.77
N THR A 212 -0.89 -6.33 -20.03
CA THR A 212 -2.23 -6.72 -20.51
C THR A 212 -2.76 -7.90 -19.71
N VAL A 213 -1.99 -8.98 -19.59
CA VAL A 213 -2.38 -10.15 -18.79
C VAL A 213 -2.51 -9.78 -17.31
N GLY A 214 -1.62 -8.92 -16.80
CA GLY A 214 -1.70 -8.40 -15.43
C GLY A 214 -3.01 -7.64 -15.15
N GLY A 215 -3.48 -6.84 -16.11
CA GLY A 215 -4.78 -6.14 -16.02
C GLY A 215 -5.96 -7.07 -16.06
N PHE A 216 -5.93 -8.06 -16.96
CA PHE A 216 -6.92 -9.12 -16.99
C PHE A 216 -7.01 -9.85 -15.64
N LEU A 217 -5.88 -10.28 -15.08
CA LEU A 217 -5.84 -11.00 -13.80
C LEU A 217 -6.28 -10.13 -12.63
N ALA A 218 -5.91 -8.85 -12.63
CA ALA A 218 -6.34 -7.88 -11.61
C ALA A 218 -7.86 -7.72 -11.62
N THR A 219 -8.45 -7.42 -12.78
CA THR A 219 -9.91 -7.27 -12.92
C THR A 219 -10.64 -8.56 -12.58
N PHE A 220 -10.17 -9.71 -13.08
CA PHE A 220 -10.78 -11.00 -12.78
C PHE A 220 -10.76 -11.31 -11.28
N SER A 221 -9.63 -11.06 -10.60
CA SER A 221 -9.51 -11.28 -9.16
C SER A 221 -10.46 -10.36 -8.36
N MET A 222 -10.59 -9.09 -8.77
CA MET A 222 -11.51 -8.15 -8.11
C MET A 222 -12.98 -8.55 -8.30
N ILE A 223 -13.39 -8.94 -9.51
CA ILE A 223 -14.74 -9.47 -9.78
C ILE A 223 -15.03 -10.69 -8.89
N LEU A 224 -14.09 -11.63 -8.82
CA LEU A 224 -14.25 -12.84 -8.00
C LEU A 224 -14.31 -12.54 -6.49
N LEU A 225 -13.51 -11.60 -5.98
CA LEU A 225 -13.54 -11.19 -4.58
C LEU A 225 -14.83 -10.47 -4.21
N SER A 226 -15.39 -9.68 -5.12
CA SER A 226 -16.65 -8.99 -4.89
C SER A 226 -17.85 -9.93 -4.98
N SER A 227 -17.75 -11.02 -5.75
CA SER A 227 -18.87 -11.92 -6.00
C SER A 227 -19.49 -12.50 -4.73
N GLY A 228 -20.81 -12.32 -4.59
CA GLY A 228 -21.57 -12.80 -3.44
C GLY A 228 -21.50 -11.91 -2.20
N GLY A 229 -20.63 -10.90 -2.19
CA GLY A 229 -20.57 -9.85 -1.17
C GLY A 229 -21.45 -8.64 -1.51
N PRO A 230 -21.49 -7.63 -0.62
CA PRO A 230 -22.19 -6.37 -0.88
C PRO A 230 -21.62 -5.64 -2.10
N SER A 231 -22.48 -5.16 -3.01
CA SER A 231 -22.07 -4.41 -4.21
C SER A 231 -21.32 -3.11 -3.90
N THR A 232 -21.58 -2.49 -2.73
CA THR A 232 -20.92 -1.26 -2.26
C THR A 232 -19.50 -1.48 -1.75
N GLY A 233 -19.06 -2.74 -1.56
CA GLY A 233 -17.76 -3.07 -0.99
C GLY A 233 -16.58 -2.98 -1.97
N VAL A 234 -16.83 -2.90 -3.29
CA VAL A 234 -15.82 -3.02 -4.35
C VAL A 234 -14.71 -1.98 -4.20
N SER A 235 -15.07 -0.73 -3.91
CA SER A 235 -14.18 0.44 -3.85
C SER A 235 -13.06 0.31 -2.80
N ASN A 236 -13.27 -0.51 -1.76
CA ASN A 236 -12.34 -0.64 -0.62
C ASN A 236 -11.37 -1.84 -0.76
N LEU A 237 -11.50 -2.65 -1.81
CA LEU A 237 -10.73 -3.88 -1.97
C LEU A 237 -9.28 -3.64 -2.42
N GLY A 238 -9.04 -2.65 -3.28
CA GLY A 238 -7.79 -2.58 -4.04
C GLY A 238 -6.51 -2.57 -3.21
N ILE A 239 -6.39 -1.68 -2.21
CA ILE A 239 -5.18 -1.56 -1.38
C ILE A 239 -5.03 -2.73 -0.41
N THR A 240 -6.13 -3.15 0.23
CA THR A 240 -6.12 -4.23 1.23
C THR A 240 -5.77 -5.57 0.58
N THR A 241 -6.37 -5.88 -0.57
CA THR A 241 -6.08 -7.09 -1.34
C THR A 241 -4.67 -7.05 -1.94
N LEU A 242 -4.17 -5.88 -2.37
CA LEU A 242 -2.79 -5.75 -2.86
C LEU A 242 -1.77 -6.16 -1.80
N ASN A 243 -1.96 -5.77 -0.53
CA ASN A 243 -1.06 -6.16 0.55
C ASN A 243 -0.99 -7.69 0.69
N LEU A 244 -2.15 -8.37 0.68
CA LEU A 244 -2.21 -9.84 0.76
C LEU A 244 -1.54 -10.51 -0.44
N ALA A 245 -1.78 -10.00 -1.64
CA ALA A 245 -1.16 -10.51 -2.87
C ALA A 245 0.36 -10.29 -2.88
N LEU A 246 0.84 -9.16 -2.35
CA LEU A 246 2.27 -8.90 -2.17
C LEU A 246 2.89 -9.86 -1.16
N VAL A 247 2.24 -10.11 -0.02
CA VAL A 247 2.70 -11.08 0.99
C VAL A 247 2.81 -12.47 0.35
N ALA A 248 1.78 -12.92 -0.36
CA ALA A 248 1.79 -14.18 -1.09
C ALA A 248 2.88 -14.24 -2.18
N ALA A 249 3.09 -13.14 -2.92
CA ALA A 249 4.14 -13.06 -3.93
C ALA A 249 5.56 -13.11 -3.32
N VAL A 250 5.75 -12.48 -2.15
CA VAL A 250 7.00 -12.55 -1.38
C VAL A 250 7.24 -13.97 -0.88
N LEU A 251 6.23 -14.65 -0.35
CA LEU A 251 6.33 -16.09 0.00
C LEU A 251 6.68 -16.95 -1.23
N GLY A 252 6.17 -16.57 -2.41
CA GLY A 252 6.56 -17.13 -3.72
C GLY A 252 7.97 -16.77 -4.20
N GLY A 253 8.74 -16.01 -3.41
CA GLY A 253 10.09 -15.52 -3.75
C GLY A 253 10.11 -14.56 -4.94
N MET A 254 8.97 -13.93 -5.26
CA MET A 254 8.78 -13.05 -6.43
C MET A 254 9.15 -13.70 -7.78
N ARG A 255 9.18 -15.04 -7.84
CA ARG A 255 9.62 -15.81 -9.02
C ARG A 255 8.70 -16.99 -9.34
N SER A 256 8.28 -17.74 -8.32
CA SER A 256 7.51 -18.98 -8.52
C SER A 256 6.01 -18.71 -8.39
N PHE A 257 5.28 -18.88 -9.49
CA PHE A 257 3.82 -18.77 -9.51
C PHE A 257 3.16 -19.83 -8.63
N THR A 258 3.64 -21.08 -8.65
CA THR A 258 3.11 -22.16 -7.82
C THR A 258 3.26 -21.86 -6.34
N ARG A 259 4.45 -21.40 -5.90
CA ARG A 259 4.66 -21.02 -4.50
C ARG A 259 3.83 -19.80 -4.10
N ALA A 260 3.56 -18.89 -5.03
CA ALA A 260 2.67 -17.75 -4.77
C ALA A 260 1.20 -18.17 -4.65
N MET A 261 0.73 -19.13 -5.45
CA MET A 261 -0.61 -19.71 -5.32
C MET A 261 -0.77 -20.42 -3.97
N VAL A 262 0.19 -21.26 -3.60
CA VAL A 262 0.21 -21.90 -2.27
C VAL A 262 0.29 -20.85 -1.15
N GLY A 263 1.13 -19.82 -1.33
CA GLY A 263 1.21 -18.69 -0.41
C GLY A 263 -0.12 -17.95 -0.25
N GLY A 264 -0.85 -17.72 -1.34
CA GLY A 264 -2.18 -17.12 -1.33
C GLY A 264 -3.18 -17.97 -0.54
N VAL A 265 -3.22 -19.28 -0.78
CA VAL A 265 -4.06 -20.22 -0.02
C VAL A 265 -3.73 -20.20 1.46
N VAL A 266 -2.44 -20.26 1.82
CA VAL A 266 -2.00 -20.18 3.23
C VAL A 266 -2.43 -18.86 3.87
N ILE A 267 -2.24 -17.73 3.18
CA ILE A 267 -2.66 -16.41 3.66
C ILE A 267 -4.17 -16.34 3.80
N GLY A 268 -4.94 -16.91 2.87
CA GLY A 268 -6.40 -16.91 2.94
C GLY A 268 -6.96 -17.74 4.10
N ILE A 269 -6.40 -18.93 4.31
CA ILE A 269 -6.69 -19.76 5.48
C ILE A 269 -6.36 -19.01 6.77
N LEU A 270 -5.16 -18.44 6.85
CA LEU A 270 -4.73 -17.70 8.03
C LEU A 270 -5.63 -16.49 8.30
N THR A 271 -6.03 -15.75 7.25
CA THR A 271 -6.97 -14.62 7.34
C THR A 271 -8.29 -15.05 8.00
N ASN A 272 -8.87 -16.16 7.54
CA ASN A 272 -10.17 -16.63 8.02
C ASN A 272 -10.09 -17.25 9.42
N ILE A 273 -9.02 -17.97 9.75
CA ILE A 273 -8.80 -18.50 11.10
C ILE A 273 -8.58 -17.36 12.11
N LEU A 274 -7.78 -16.36 11.75
CA LEU A 274 -7.58 -15.20 12.60
C LEU A 274 -8.87 -14.41 12.76
N GLN A 275 -9.67 -14.25 11.70
CA GLN A 275 -10.98 -13.62 11.81
C GLN A 275 -11.93 -14.42 12.72
N TRP A 276 -11.86 -15.75 12.72
CA TRP A 276 -12.67 -16.61 13.59
C TRP A 276 -12.33 -16.41 15.08
N TYR A 277 -11.04 -16.52 15.44
CA TYR A 277 -10.60 -16.43 16.84
C TYR A 277 -10.49 -14.99 17.35
N TYR A 278 -10.06 -14.08 16.49
CA TYR A 278 -9.68 -12.72 16.84
C TYR A 278 -10.53 -11.68 16.12
N SER A 279 -11.82 -11.98 15.89
CA SER A 279 -12.77 -11.05 15.24
C SER A 279 -12.84 -9.67 15.90
N ARG A 280 -12.58 -9.60 17.22
CA ARG A 280 -12.57 -8.36 18.01
C ARG A 280 -11.25 -7.59 17.91
N GLU A 281 -10.17 -8.24 17.50
CA GLU A 281 -8.86 -7.60 17.33
C GLU A 281 -8.71 -7.01 15.93
N VAL A 282 -9.12 -5.75 15.80
CA VAL A 282 -9.02 -5.02 14.53
C VAL A 282 -7.57 -5.01 14.03
N GLY A 283 -7.40 -5.48 12.80
CA GLY A 283 -6.16 -5.44 12.03
C GLY A 283 -5.04 -6.40 12.43
N LEU A 284 -5.29 -7.37 13.32
CA LEU A 284 -4.29 -8.39 13.70
C LEU A 284 -3.70 -9.10 12.48
N ASN A 285 -4.53 -9.38 11.47
CA ASN A 285 -4.13 -9.95 10.19
C ASN A 285 -3.00 -9.15 9.52
N SER A 286 -3.15 -7.83 9.41
CA SER A 286 -2.16 -6.96 8.79
C SER A 286 -0.80 -7.02 9.51
N PHE A 287 -0.82 -7.09 10.84
CA PHE A 287 0.41 -7.21 11.64
C PHE A 287 1.08 -8.58 11.45
N ILE A 288 0.32 -9.67 11.50
CA ILE A 288 0.84 -11.01 11.26
C ILE A 288 1.44 -11.14 9.85
N PHE A 289 0.79 -10.54 8.84
CA PHE A 289 1.32 -10.55 7.48
C PHE A 289 2.58 -9.69 7.31
N PHE A 290 2.67 -8.56 8.02
CA PHE A 290 3.92 -7.80 8.10
C PHE A 290 5.05 -8.65 8.71
N VAL A 291 4.80 -9.34 9.81
CA VAL A 291 5.77 -10.26 10.42
C VAL A 291 6.13 -11.41 9.47
N ALA A 292 5.15 -11.98 8.76
CA ALA A 292 5.38 -13.02 7.78
C ALA A 292 6.29 -12.54 6.63
N VAL A 293 6.11 -11.29 6.16
CA VAL A 293 6.99 -10.67 5.16
C VAL A 293 8.40 -10.51 5.71
N LEU A 294 8.57 -10.05 6.96
CA LEU A 294 9.88 -9.96 7.60
C LEU A 294 10.60 -11.31 7.67
N ILE A 295 9.90 -12.37 8.11
CA ILE A 295 10.45 -13.72 8.20
C ILE A 295 10.80 -14.26 6.81
N ALA A 296 9.90 -14.09 5.84
CA ALA A 296 10.12 -14.55 4.47
C ALA A 296 11.35 -13.89 3.85
N ILE A 297 11.52 -12.59 4.06
CA ILE A 297 12.68 -11.82 3.58
C ILE A 297 13.95 -12.23 4.32
N TYR A 298 13.87 -12.45 5.63
CA TYR A 298 15.00 -12.93 6.44
C TYR A 298 15.51 -14.30 5.96
N TRP A 299 14.62 -15.21 5.57
CA TRP A 299 15.00 -16.54 5.05
C TRP A 299 15.38 -16.56 3.58
N GLN A 300 14.94 -15.58 2.79
CA GLN A 300 15.36 -15.42 1.40
C GLN A 300 16.82 -14.96 1.33
N ARG A 301 17.75 -15.90 1.54
CA ARG A 301 19.18 -15.73 1.28
C ARG A 301 19.37 -15.42 -0.20
N ARG A 302 19.58 -14.15 -0.55
CA ARG A 302 20.12 -13.80 -1.87
C ARG A 302 21.65 -13.95 -1.78
N PRO A 303 22.28 -14.88 -2.53
CA PRO A 303 23.71 -14.76 -2.76
C PRO A 303 23.95 -13.39 -3.37
N ALA A 304 24.95 -12.69 -2.83
CA ALA A 304 25.33 -11.35 -3.25
C ALA A 304 25.84 -11.36 -4.69
N GLY A 305 24.92 -11.46 -5.66
CA GLY A 305 25.18 -11.18 -7.06
C GLY A 305 25.37 -9.68 -7.20
N ASN A 306 26.45 -9.31 -7.87
CA ASN A 306 26.99 -7.98 -8.08
C ASN A 306 26.07 -7.05 -8.91
N GLU A 307 24.76 -7.00 -8.63
CA GLU A 307 23.87 -5.96 -9.18
C GLU A 307 24.11 -4.66 -8.40
N SER A 308 25.26 -4.06 -8.66
CA SER A 308 25.54 -2.63 -8.48
C SER A 308 24.66 -1.82 -9.45
N SER A 309 23.35 -2.02 -9.46
CA SER A 309 22.45 -1.01 -9.97
C SER A 309 22.34 0.01 -8.86
N ALA A 310 23.26 0.98 -8.86
CA ALA A 310 23.11 2.20 -8.09
C ALA A 310 21.74 2.78 -8.48
N PHE A 311 20.76 2.59 -7.59
CA PHE A 311 19.43 3.17 -7.73
C PHE A 311 19.46 4.69 -7.54
N THR A 312 20.63 5.23 -7.18
CA THR A 312 20.95 6.65 -7.23
C THR A 312 20.69 7.15 -8.66
N PRO A 313 19.73 8.06 -8.86
CA PRO A 313 19.68 8.80 -10.09
C PRO A 313 21.06 9.47 -10.25
N LYS A 314 21.83 9.11 -11.28
CA LYS A 314 22.91 9.98 -11.73
C LYS A 314 22.22 11.25 -12.24
N VAL A 315 21.97 12.19 -11.32
CA VAL A 315 21.55 13.54 -11.69
C VAL A 315 22.66 14.01 -12.62
N ARG A 316 22.35 14.13 -13.92
CA ARG A 316 23.32 14.67 -14.87
C ARG A 316 23.72 16.03 -14.30
N PRO A 317 25.01 16.27 -14.01
CA PRO A 317 25.41 17.54 -13.47
C PRO A 317 24.94 18.63 -14.42
N ILE A 318 24.34 19.69 -13.86
CA ILE A 318 23.91 20.85 -14.64
C ILE A 318 25.13 21.30 -15.47
N PRO A 319 25.03 21.29 -16.81
CA PRO A 319 26.12 21.70 -17.70
C PRO A 319 26.74 23.03 -17.26
N ALA A 320 28.06 23.18 -17.39
CA ALA A 320 28.79 24.34 -16.89
C ALA A 320 28.21 25.68 -17.40
N HIS A 321 27.81 25.73 -18.67
CA HIS A 321 27.18 26.91 -19.29
C HIS A 321 25.83 27.30 -18.64
N LEU A 322 25.09 26.35 -18.08
CA LEU A 322 23.84 26.65 -17.36
C LEU A 322 24.10 27.10 -15.91
N ARG A 323 25.27 26.83 -15.31
CA ARG A 323 25.62 27.32 -13.96
C ARG A 323 25.99 28.80 -13.93
N GLU A 324 26.43 29.36 -15.05
CA GLU A 324 26.75 30.79 -15.18
C GLU A 324 25.48 31.67 -15.08
N ILE A 325 24.33 31.08 -15.41
CA ILE A 325 23.04 31.75 -15.40
C ILE A 325 22.58 31.93 -13.94
N TRP A 326 22.45 33.20 -13.50
CA TRP A 326 22.15 33.57 -12.10
C TRP A 326 20.93 32.85 -11.52
N TRP A 327 19.82 32.72 -12.28
CA TRP A 327 18.60 32.08 -11.79
C TRP A 327 18.74 30.56 -11.65
N ILE A 328 19.52 29.90 -12.50
CA ILE A 328 19.79 28.46 -12.40
C ILE A 328 20.69 28.17 -11.20
N ARG A 329 21.71 29.02 -10.97
CA ARG A 329 22.57 28.95 -9.79
C ARG A 329 21.79 29.17 -8.49
N ASN A 330 20.80 30.05 -8.51
CA ASN A 330 19.95 30.36 -7.37
C ASN A 330 18.64 29.58 -7.36
N MET A 331 18.45 28.58 -8.22
CA MET A 331 17.14 27.94 -8.45
C MET A 331 16.53 27.37 -7.18
N ALA A 332 17.34 26.76 -6.31
CA ALA A 332 16.88 26.26 -5.00
C ALA A 332 16.44 27.40 -4.05
N LYS A 333 17.16 28.52 -4.06
CA LYS A 333 16.81 29.72 -3.27
C LYS A 333 15.57 30.42 -3.84
N LEU A 334 15.43 30.41 -5.17
CA LEU A 334 14.27 30.94 -5.89
C LEU A 334 13.04 30.07 -5.69
N THR A 335 13.15 28.74 -5.64
CA THR A 335 12.01 27.88 -5.32
C THR A 335 11.55 28.07 -3.88
N VAL A 336 12.49 28.16 -2.92
CA VAL A 336 12.14 28.47 -1.53
C VAL A 336 11.53 29.88 -1.43
N GLY A 337 12.14 30.87 -2.08
CA GLY A 337 11.63 32.24 -2.14
C GLY A 337 10.25 32.34 -2.79
N ALA A 338 10.00 31.60 -3.87
CA ALA A 338 8.70 31.53 -4.54
C ALA A 338 7.65 30.85 -3.67
N LEU A 339 8.00 29.78 -2.95
CA LEU A 339 7.08 29.14 -2.00
C LEU A 339 6.73 30.06 -0.84
N LEU A 340 7.71 30.78 -0.29
CA LEU A 340 7.50 31.80 0.74
C LEU A 340 6.68 32.97 0.22
N LEU A 341 6.92 33.41 -1.02
CA LEU A 341 6.15 34.46 -1.68
C LEU A 341 4.72 33.99 -1.96
N ILE A 342 4.51 32.76 -2.41
CA ILE A 342 3.18 32.18 -2.61
C ILE A 342 2.46 32.07 -1.26
N ALA A 343 3.12 31.59 -0.21
CA ALA A 343 2.53 31.54 1.14
C ALA A 343 2.16 32.95 1.63
N PHE A 344 3.07 33.92 1.45
CA PHE A 344 2.83 35.31 1.82
C PHE A 344 1.72 35.96 1.00
N VAL A 345 1.69 35.77 -0.33
CA VAL A 345 0.70 36.33 -1.26
C VAL A 345 -0.65 35.67 -1.06
N LEU A 346 -0.73 34.35 -0.85
CA LEU A 346 -2.01 33.68 -0.52
C LEU A 346 -2.61 34.24 0.78
N THR A 347 -1.78 34.59 1.75
CA THR A 347 -2.21 35.26 2.98
C THR A 347 -2.56 36.74 2.75
N TRP A 348 -1.69 37.50 2.07
CA TRP A 348 -1.78 38.95 1.90
C TRP A 348 -2.83 39.40 0.87
N TYR A 349 -2.88 38.75 -0.29
CA TYR A 349 -3.76 39.12 -1.42
C TYR A 349 -5.24 38.88 -1.07
N HIS A 350 -5.53 37.91 -0.22
CA HIS A 350 -6.90 37.57 0.18
C HIS A 350 -7.42 38.46 1.31
N GLU A 351 -6.59 38.83 2.30
CA GLU A 351 -6.97 39.79 3.36
C GLU A 351 -7.30 41.18 2.81
N ARG A 352 -6.67 41.59 1.69
CA ARG A 352 -6.76 42.97 1.17
C ARG A 352 -7.74 43.16 0.00
N LEU A 353 -7.94 42.15 -0.85
CA LEU A 353 -8.71 42.32 -2.12
C LEU A 353 -10.17 41.85 -2.03
N LEU A 354 -10.47 40.85 -1.19
CA LEU A 354 -11.82 40.27 -1.11
C LEU A 354 -12.66 40.83 0.04
N TYR A 355 -12.08 41.54 1.03
CA TYR A 355 -12.78 41.97 2.25
C TYR A 355 -13.60 40.83 2.91
N VAL A 356 -13.14 39.58 2.73
CA VAL A 356 -13.73 38.39 3.36
C VAL A 356 -12.72 37.91 4.39
N ASP A 357 -13.09 38.01 5.67
CA ASP A 357 -12.32 37.41 6.76
C ASP A 357 -12.08 35.93 6.46
N PHE A 358 -10.85 35.46 6.64
CA PHE A 358 -10.57 34.03 6.51
C PHE A 358 -11.36 33.29 7.59
N PRO A 359 -12.33 32.42 7.24
CA PRO A 359 -12.84 31.50 8.23
C PRO A 359 -11.65 30.66 8.73
N PRO A 360 -11.53 30.42 10.04
CA PRO A 360 -10.40 29.69 10.61
C PRO A 360 -10.09 28.40 9.84
N SER A 361 -11.12 27.70 9.37
CA SER A 361 -11.04 26.47 8.56
C SER A 361 -10.02 26.48 7.41
N ARG A 362 -9.76 27.63 6.78
CA ARG A 362 -8.76 27.74 5.71
C ARG A 362 -7.33 27.68 6.23
N PHE A 363 -7.03 28.29 7.38
CA PHE A 363 -5.71 28.18 8.02
C PHE A 363 -5.44 26.73 8.45
N PHE A 364 -6.46 26.01 8.89
CA PHE A 364 -6.36 24.57 9.15
C PHE A 364 -6.03 23.77 7.88
N LEU A 365 -6.71 24.07 6.76
CA LEU A 365 -6.44 23.44 5.47
C LEU A 365 -4.99 23.70 5.02
N TYR A 366 -4.52 24.95 5.06
CA TYR A 366 -3.14 25.28 4.69
C TYR A 366 -2.10 24.62 5.60
N SER A 367 -2.35 24.57 6.91
CA SER A 367 -1.50 23.85 7.85
C SER A 367 -1.41 22.36 7.49
N THR A 368 -2.55 21.76 7.12
CA THR A 368 -2.62 20.36 6.66
C THR A 368 -1.76 20.17 5.41
N ILE A 369 -1.88 21.04 4.40
CA ILE A 369 -1.05 20.98 3.18
C ILE A 369 0.45 21.02 3.52
N ILE A 370 0.86 21.91 4.43
CA ILE A 370 2.27 22.02 4.84
C ILE A 370 2.74 20.75 5.54
N VAL A 371 1.94 20.15 6.42
CA VAL A 371 2.27 18.86 7.06
C VAL A 371 2.44 17.75 6.02
N PHE A 372 1.54 17.65 5.04
CA PHE A 372 1.69 16.67 3.94
C PHE A 372 2.95 16.93 3.11
N ALA A 373 3.30 18.19 2.84
CA ALA A 373 4.53 18.55 2.14
C ALA A 373 5.79 18.18 2.94
N LEU A 374 5.77 18.40 4.26
CA LEU A 374 6.82 17.98 5.19
C LEU A 374 7.03 16.45 5.15
N VAL A 375 5.95 15.68 5.26
CA VAL A 375 6.03 14.21 5.18
C VAL A 375 6.52 13.78 3.80
N ALA A 376 6.05 14.42 2.71
CA ALA A 376 6.52 14.13 1.36
C ALA A 376 8.02 14.43 1.18
N SER A 377 8.54 15.50 1.80
CA SER A 377 9.97 15.83 1.78
C SER A 377 10.83 14.70 2.36
N SER A 378 10.35 13.99 3.40
CA SER A 378 11.07 12.83 3.96
C SER A 378 11.23 11.67 2.97
N VAL A 379 10.29 11.50 2.03
CA VAL A 379 10.38 10.50 0.94
C VAL A 379 11.53 10.87 0.01
N THR A 380 11.71 12.16 -0.29
CA THR A 380 12.77 12.64 -1.19
C THR A 380 14.17 12.41 -0.61
N VAL A 381 14.33 12.47 0.71
CA VAL A 381 15.59 12.19 1.40
C VAL A 381 16.00 10.73 1.19
N ILE A 382 15.08 9.81 1.50
CA ILE A 382 15.36 8.37 1.38
C ILE A 382 15.60 7.99 -0.09
N THR A 383 14.73 8.43 -0.99
CA THR A 383 14.84 8.13 -2.43
C THR A 383 16.06 8.79 -3.07
N GLY A 384 16.43 9.99 -2.64
CA GLY A 384 17.60 10.73 -3.13
C GLY A 384 18.92 10.08 -2.73
N TRP A 385 19.08 9.74 -1.44
CA TRP A 385 20.34 9.20 -0.90
C TRP A 385 20.50 7.70 -1.12
N SER A 386 19.48 6.91 -0.76
CA SER A 386 19.58 5.45 -0.85
C SER A 386 19.21 4.91 -2.22
N GLY A 387 18.52 5.71 -3.05
CA GLY A 387 17.88 5.20 -4.27
C GLY A 387 16.76 4.20 -3.96
N GLN A 388 16.18 4.21 -2.76
CA GLN A 388 15.11 3.28 -2.39
C GLN A 388 13.82 4.05 -2.07
N LEU A 389 12.68 3.42 -2.35
CA LEU A 389 11.37 3.96 -2.02
C LEU A 389 10.86 3.29 -0.75
N SER A 390 10.56 4.10 0.28
CA SER A 390 9.79 3.66 1.45
C SER A 390 8.35 4.15 1.33
N LEU A 391 7.39 3.29 1.66
CA LEU A 391 5.94 3.59 1.64
C LEU A 391 5.34 3.73 3.05
N ALA A 392 6.19 3.83 4.08
CA ALA A 392 5.79 3.86 5.49
C ALA A 392 5.67 5.27 6.09
N GLN A 393 5.82 6.34 5.31
CA GLN A 393 6.07 7.67 5.90
C GLN A 393 4.86 8.22 6.64
N MET A 394 3.67 7.97 6.10
CA MET A 394 2.42 8.29 6.79
C MET A 394 2.18 7.40 8.01
N ALA A 395 2.70 6.17 8.00
CA ALA A 395 2.67 5.30 9.17
C ALA A 395 3.55 5.84 10.29
N TYR A 396 4.77 6.29 9.98
CA TYR A 396 5.63 6.92 10.99
C TYR A 396 5.04 8.24 11.49
N ALA A 397 4.51 9.07 10.60
CA ALA A 397 3.87 10.33 10.99
C ALA A 397 2.69 10.11 11.95
N GLY A 398 1.83 9.12 11.69
CA GLY A 398 0.72 8.82 12.58
C GLY A 398 1.15 8.13 13.89
N ILE A 399 2.15 7.23 13.88
CA ILE A 399 2.75 6.70 15.12
C ILE A 399 3.26 7.87 15.98
N GLY A 400 4.02 8.79 15.39
CA GLY A 400 4.57 9.95 16.11
C GLY A 400 3.48 10.88 16.64
N GLY A 401 2.45 11.18 15.84
CA GLY A 401 1.33 12.00 16.28
C GLY A 401 0.54 11.38 17.43
N LEU A 402 0.23 10.09 17.32
CA LEU A 402 -0.44 9.32 18.36
C LEU A 402 0.38 9.26 19.65
N LEU A 403 1.68 8.94 19.56
CA LEU A 403 2.56 8.93 20.73
C LEU A 403 2.68 10.31 21.39
N ALA A 404 2.79 11.38 20.60
CA ALA A 404 2.87 12.75 21.13
C ALA A 404 1.61 13.11 21.93
N VAL A 405 0.43 12.74 21.42
CA VAL A 405 -0.84 12.94 22.12
C VAL A 405 -0.86 12.19 23.46
N HIS A 406 -0.41 10.94 23.48
CA HIS A 406 -0.44 10.11 24.69
C HIS A 406 0.57 10.55 25.74
N LEU A 407 1.77 10.91 25.31
CA LEU A 407 2.79 11.45 26.21
C LEU A 407 2.35 12.78 26.80
N HIS A 408 1.56 13.58 26.08
CA HIS A 408 1.02 14.83 26.59
C HIS A 408 -0.10 14.61 27.61
N ASN A 409 -1.08 13.76 27.30
CA ASN A 409 -2.22 13.51 28.17
C ASN A 409 -1.84 12.68 29.42
N GLY A 410 -0.71 11.99 29.38
CA GLY A 410 -0.35 10.98 30.38
C GLY A 410 -1.14 9.69 30.15
N PHE A 411 -0.57 8.55 30.54
CA PHE A 411 -1.26 7.28 30.39
C PHE A 411 -0.91 6.31 31.51
N SER A 412 -1.87 5.45 31.85
CA SER A 412 -1.68 4.29 32.71
C SER A 412 -1.69 3.03 31.84
N MET A 413 -0.57 2.31 31.76
CA MET A 413 -0.47 1.02 31.10
C MET A 413 -0.53 -0.11 32.12
N ASP A 414 -1.53 -0.97 31.98
CA ASP A 414 -1.59 -2.24 32.69
C ASP A 414 -0.95 -3.33 31.80
N VAL A 415 0.26 -3.77 32.12
CA VAL A 415 0.90 -4.94 31.49
C VAL A 415 0.38 -6.20 32.16
N GLY A 416 -0.30 -7.05 31.39
CA GLY A 416 -0.89 -8.30 31.85
C GLY A 416 -1.18 -9.26 30.69
N PHE A 417 -1.25 -10.56 30.97
CA PHE A 417 -1.71 -11.58 30.03
C PHE A 417 -3.09 -12.06 30.45
N GLY A 418 -4.05 -12.09 29.52
CA GLY A 418 -5.43 -12.50 29.80
C GLY A 418 -6.11 -11.62 30.86
N SER A 419 -6.67 -12.25 31.90
CA SER A 419 -7.33 -11.56 33.03
C SER A 419 -6.36 -11.09 34.12
N THR A 420 -5.09 -11.49 34.07
CA THR A 420 -4.09 -11.14 35.10
C THR A 420 -3.29 -9.89 34.72
N ARG A 421 -3.49 -8.80 35.49
CA ARG A 421 -2.71 -7.55 35.40
C ARG A 421 -1.50 -7.65 36.32
N LEU A 422 -0.28 -7.58 35.78
CA LEU A 422 0.98 -7.82 36.48
C LEU A 422 1.71 -6.52 36.87
N LEU A 423 1.70 -5.49 36.02
CA LEU A 423 2.39 -4.22 36.28
C LEU A 423 1.55 -3.04 35.77
N LYS A 424 1.31 -2.05 36.63
CA LYS A 424 0.68 -0.78 36.27
C LYS A 424 1.75 0.31 36.17
N PHE A 425 1.98 0.82 34.96
CA PHE A 425 2.88 1.94 34.70
C PHE A 425 2.06 3.20 34.50
N GLU A 426 2.18 4.17 35.40
CA GLU A 426 1.57 5.49 35.24
C GLU A 426 2.63 6.51 34.83
N LEU A 427 2.49 7.06 33.63
CA LEU A 427 3.29 8.16 33.12
C LEU A 427 2.48 9.45 33.26
N VAL A 428 3.01 10.38 34.06
CA VAL A 428 2.48 11.75 34.16
C VAL A 428 2.66 12.45 32.82
N GLY A 429 1.61 13.14 32.38
CA GLY A 429 1.62 13.91 31.13
C GLY A 429 2.77 14.92 31.10
N VAL A 430 3.49 14.95 29.99
CA VAL A 430 4.60 15.88 29.76
C VAL A 430 4.07 17.10 28.99
N THR A 431 4.68 18.26 29.19
CA THR A 431 4.36 19.45 28.37
C THR A 431 4.45 19.13 26.88
N GLN A 432 3.56 19.70 26.07
CA GLN A 432 3.38 19.35 24.66
C GLN A 432 4.68 19.37 23.85
N GLY A 433 5.60 20.31 24.13
CA GLY A 433 6.88 20.38 23.43
C GLY A 433 7.79 19.16 23.64
N TRP A 434 7.94 18.73 24.89
CA TRP A 434 8.70 17.52 25.22
C TRP A 434 8.02 16.26 24.69
N ALA A 435 6.68 16.20 24.73
CA ALA A 435 5.91 15.08 24.19
C ALA A 435 6.18 14.88 22.68
N ILE A 436 6.21 15.96 21.90
CA ILE A 436 6.52 15.93 20.46
C ILE A 436 7.96 15.42 20.21
N LEU A 437 8.94 15.92 20.97
CA LEU A 437 10.35 15.52 20.80
C LEU A 437 10.56 14.04 21.15
N VAL A 438 10.06 13.58 22.29
CA VAL A 438 10.17 12.18 22.71
C VAL A 438 9.46 11.26 21.72
N ALA A 439 8.26 11.62 21.27
CA ALA A 439 7.55 10.87 20.24
C ALA A 439 8.36 10.77 18.94
N ALA A 440 8.96 11.88 18.48
CA ALA A 440 9.81 11.88 17.29
C ALA A 440 11.01 10.94 17.42
N PHE A 441 11.69 10.91 18.58
CA PHE A 441 12.79 9.99 18.83
C PHE A 441 12.35 8.52 18.87
N VAL A 442 11.22 8.22 19.52
CA VAL A 442 10.68 6.84 19.56
C VAL A 442 10.27 6.38 18.17
N THR A 443 9.59 7.22 17.39
CA THR A 443 9.24 6.94 15.99
C THR A 443 10.48 6.73 15.12
N ALA A 444 11.53 7.53 15.31
CA ALA A 444 12.80 7.32 14.62
C ALA A 444 13.42 5.96 14.97
N GLY A 445 13.37 5.54 16.24
CA GLY A 445 13.79 4.20 16.67
C GLY A 445 12.99 3.08 15.99
N ILE A 446 11.66 3.21 15.91
CA ILE A 446 10.80 2.25 15.19
C ILE A 446 11.17 2.20 13.69
N ALA A 447 11.41 3.36 13.06
CA ALA A 447 11.83 3.43 11.67
C ALA A 447 13.21 2.79 11.42
N VAL A 448 14.13 2.88 12.40
CA VAL A 448 15.41 2.17 12.35
C VAL A 448 15.19 0.66 12.44
N LEU A 449 14.36 0.18 13.36
CA LEU A 449 14.09 -1.26 13.52
C LEU A 449 13.46 -1.89 12.27
N THR A 450 12.46 -1.22 11.68
CA THR A 450 11.85 -1.67 10.41
C THR A 450 12.84 -1.60 9.26
N GLY A 451 13.68 -0.55 9.20
CA GLY A 451 14.74 -0.38 8.18
C GLY A 451 15.87 -1.42 8.28
N LEU A 452 16.31 -1.78 9.48
CA LEU A 452 17.42 -2.72 9.72
C LEU A 452 17.15 -4.10 9.12
N THR A 453 15.92 -4.59 9.23
CA THR A 453 15.52 -5.85 8.60
C THR A 453 15.60 -5.79 7.07
N ALA A 454 15.26 -4.63 6.50
CA ALA A 454 15.30 -4.40 5.06
C ALA A 454 16.73 -4.19 4.52
N LEU A 455 17.68 -3.69 5.32
CA LEU A 455 19.09 -3.55 4.92
C LEU A 455 19.73 -4.90 4.52
N ARG A 456 19.24 -6.03 5.04
CA ARG A 456 19.71 -7.37 4.64
C ARG A 456 19.30 -7.74 3.21
N VAL A 457 18.29 -7.08 2.64
CA VAL A 457 17.77 -7.38 1.31
C VAL A 457 17.77 -6.11 0.47
N ARG A 458 18.86 -5.89 -0.28
CA ARG A 458 19.04 -4.72 -1.14
C ARG A 458 17.89 -4.58 -2.17
N GLY A 459 17.37 -3.36 -2.33
CA GLY A 459 16.54 -2.94 -3.47
C GLY A 459 15.03 -2.89 -3.20
N LEU A 460 14.24 -3.45 -4.13
CA LEU A 460 12.78 -3.28 -4.26
C LEU A 460 11.97 -3.84 -3.06
N MET A 461 12.58 -4.73 -2.27
CA MET A 461 11.90 -5.37 -1.15
C MET A 461 11.68 -4.42 0.03
N LEU A 462 12.47 -3.34 0.17
CA LEU A 462 12.20 -2.29 1.16
C LEU A 462 10.80 -1.68 0.95
N ALA A 463 10.40 -1.44 -0.31
CA ALA A 463 9.09 -0.89 -0.62
C ALA A 463 7.96 -1.83 -0.16
N VAL A 464 8.15 -3.15 -0.28
CA VAL A 464 7.15 -4.14 0.18
C VAL A 464 7.08 -4.20 1.69
N VAL A 465 8.24 -4.24 2.37
CA VAL A 465 8.29 -4.27 3.85
C VAL A 465 7.64 -3.02 4.42
N THR A 466 7.97 -1.85 3.87
CA THR A 466 7.44 -0.57 4.34
C THR A 466 5.96 -0.41 4.00
N PHE A 467 5.48 -0.95 2.88
CA PHE A 467 4.05 -1.02 2.57
C PHE A 467 3.30 -1.97 3.52
N ALA A 468 3.85 -3.15 3.79
CA ALA A 468 3.26 -4.10 4.74
C ALA A 468 3.24 -3.52 6.16
N PHE A 469 4.32 -2.84 6.56
CA PHE A 469 4.39 -2.10 7.82
C PHE A 469 3.34 -0.99 7.87
N ALA A 470 3.16 -0.22 6.80
CA ALA A 470 2.17 0.85 6.77
C ALA A 470 0.75 0.31 6.98
N ASN A 471 0.41 -0.81 6.33
CA ASN A 471 -0.86 -1.48 6.51
C ASN A 471 -1.01 -2.08 7.93
N ALA A 472 0.07 -2.63 8.50
CA ALA A 472 0.08 -3.11 9.88
C ALA A 472 -0.08 -1.96 10.89
N ALA A 473 0.54 -0.80 10.64
CA ALA A 473 0.42 0.36 11.50
C ALA A 473 -1.01 0.89 11.52
N LEU A 474 -1.59 1.13 10.33
CA LEU A 474 -2.96 1.62 10.16
C LEU A 474 -4.00 0.62 10.68
N GLY A 475 -3.84 -0.66 10.36
CA GLY A 475 -4.81 -1.69 10.72
C GLY A 475 -4.73 -2.08 12.19
N TYR A 476 -3.51 -2.22 12.74
CA TYR A 476 -3.29 -2.82 14.05
C TYR A 476 -2.73 -1.85 15.08
N LEU A 477 -1.56 -1.24 14.81
CA LEU A 477 -0.84 -0.46 15.82
C LEU A 477 -1.67 0.74 16.29
N TYR A 478 -2.31 1.48 15.38
CA TYR A 478 -3.14 2.63 15.71
C TYR A 478 -4.37 2.28 16.54
N ASN A 479 -4.79 1.01 16.52
CA ASN A 479 -5.94 0.56 17.28
C ASN A 479 -5.57 0.03 18.67
N ARG A 480 -4.27 -0.03 19.02
CA ARG A 480 -3.83 -0.52 20.32
C ARG A 480 -3.96 0.57 21.39
N PRO A 481 -4.44 0.23 22.60
CA PRO A 481 -4.52 1.16 23.73
C PRO A 481 -3.21 1.89 24.01
N PHE A 482 -2.07 1.25 23.74
CA PHE A 482 -0.75 1.86 23.85
C PHE A 482 -0.57 3.11 22.97
N PHE A 483 -1.11 3.10 21.75
CA PHE A 483 -0.98 4.21 20.81
C PHE A 483 -2.20 5.13 20.80
N ASN A 484 -3.38 4.65 21.18
CA ASN A 484 -4.62 5.42 21.06
C ASN A 484 -5.36 5.68 22.37
N GLY A 485 -4.86 5.16 23.49
CA GLY A 485 -5.38 5.47 24.83
C GLY A 485 -6.77 4.92 25.06
N GLY A 486 -7.19 3.94 24.27
CA GLY A 486 -8.55 3.41 24.25
C GLY A 486 -9.55 4.25 23.45
N GLN A 487 -9.12 5.34 22.81
CA GLN A 487 -9.96 6.17 21.95
C GLN A 487 -9.67 5.94 20.47
N ARG A 488 -10.70 5.95 19.61
CA ARG A 488 -10.51 5.82 18.15
C ARG A 488 -9.85 7.05 17.53
N THR A 489 -10.12 8.22 18.09
CA THR A 489 -9.59 9.52 17.67
C THR A 489 -9.17 10.29 18.92
N PRO A 490 -8.00 9.98 19.49
CA PRO A 490 -7.51 10.70 20.65
C PRO A 490 -7.29 12.16 20.26
N SER A 491 -7.92 13.06 21.02
CA SER A 491 -7.82 14.50 20.80
C SER A 491 -6.94 15.13 21.87
N VAL A 492 -6.23 16.18 21.47
CA VAL A 492 -5.44 17.02 22.36
C VAL A 492 -5.83 18.45 22.08
N GLU A 493 -6.27 19.13 23.12
CA GLU A 493 -6.40 20.57 23.10
C GLU A 493 -5.01 21.18 22.88
N ARG A 494 -4.92 22.10 21.92
CA ARG A 494 -3.63 22.69 21.54
C ARG A 494 -3.16 23.56 22.70
N GLY A 495 -2.11 23.16 23.39
CA GLY A 495 -1.55 23.93 24.49
C GLY A 495 -0.69 25.10 24.02
N THR A 496 0.01 25.71 24.97
CA THR A 496 1.02 26.73 24.68
C THR A 496 2.35 26.06 24.34
N PHE A 497 2.97 26.49 23.23
CA PHE A 497 4.30 26.02 22.82
C PHE A 497 5.27 27.18 22.93
N PHE A 498 6.25 27.08 23.85
CA PHE A 498 7.16 28.17 24.21
C PHE A 498 6.46 29.51 24.51
N GLY A 499 5.28 29.47 25.15
CA GLY A 499 4.53 30.67 25.53
C GLY A 499 3.63 31.26 24.43
N VAL A 500 3.62 30.68 23.22
CA VAL A 500 2.67 31.04 22.15
C VAL A 500 1.45 30.14 22.22
N ASP A 501 0.25 30.72 22.21
CA ASP A 501 -1.01 29.99 22.19
C ASP A 501 -1.27 29.38 20.81
N MET A 502 -1.40 28.05 20.76
CA MET A 502 -1.65 27.28 19.54
C MET A 502 -3.14 26.97 19.32
N PHE A 503 -4.04 27.38 20.23
CA PHE A 503 -5.48 27.31 19.99
C PHE A 503 -5.89 28.12 18.77
N ASP A 504 -5.28 29.30 18.58
CA ASP A 504 -5.50 30.10 17.39
C ASP A 504 -4.97 29.38 16.14
N GLN A 505 -5.86 29.17 15.16
CA GLN A 505 -5.53 28.48 13.92
C GLN A 505 -4.50 29.23 13.09
N ARG A 506 -4.42 30.57 13.25
CA ARG A 506 -3.43 31.41 12.60
C ARG A 506 -2.03 31.20 13.20
N ASN A 507 -1.92 31.19 14.53
CA ASN A 507 -0.65 30.90 15.22
C ASN A 507 -0.15 29.48 14.90
N PHE A 508 -1.05 28.51 14.90
CA PHE A 508 -0.74 27.13 14.50
C PHE A 508 -0.22 27.04 13.05
N PHE A 509 -0.81 27.80 12.12
CA PHE A 509 -0.34 27.89 10.74
C PHE A 509 1.10 28.42 10.66
N TYR A 510 1.40 29.54 11.34
CA TYR A 510 2.76 30.10 11.33
C TYR A 510 3.77 29.17 12.01
N PHE A 511 3.38 28.49 13.10
CA PHE A 511 4.21 27.47 13.74
C PHE A 511 4.54 26.31 12.79
N THR A 512 3.54 25.81 12.07
CA THR A 512 3.69 24.71 11.09
C THR A 512 4.57 25.15 9.92
N ALA A 513 4.36 26.37 9.40
CA ALA A 513 5.16 26.94 8.33
C ALA A 513 6.63 27.17 8.77
N GLY A 514 6.86 27.68 9.97
CA GLY A 514 8.20 27.86 10.54
C GLY A 514 8.93 26.53 10.72
N SER A 515 8.23 25.52 11.23
CA SER A 515 8.76 24.15 11.37
C SER A 515 9.13 23.56 10.00
N ALA A 516 8.27 23.74 8.99
CA ALA A 516 8.54 23.32 7.62
C ALA A 516 9.77 24.01 7.02
N LEU A 517 9.91 25.31 7.25
CA LEU A 517 11.06 26.08 6.80
C LEU A 517 12.36 25.56 7.44
N ILE A 518 12.36 25.31 8.75
CA ILE A 518 13.53 24.74 9.45
C ILE A 518 13.93 23.41 8.85
N VAL A 519 12.97 22.49 8.66
CA VAL A 519 13.25 21.18 8.05
C VAL A 519 13.81 21.34 6.63
N LEU A 520 13.22 22.20 5.80
CA LEU A 520 13.72 22.43 4.44
C LEU A 520 15.12 23.04 4.42
N LEU A 521 15.44 23.96 5.34
CA LEU A 521 16.78 24.52 5.48
C LEU A 521 17.80 23.45 5.90
N ILE A 522 17.45 22.58 6.85
CA ILE A 522 18.27 21.44 7.26
C ILE A 522 18.51 20.51 6.06
N LEU A 523 17.46 20.14 5.33
CA LEU A 523 17.57 19.27 4.14
C LEU A 523 18.43 19.90 3.04
N ASN A 524 18.30 21.21 2.82
CA ASN A 524 19.12 21.92 1.85
C ASN A 524 20.60 21.96 2.27
N HIS A 525 20.88 22.14 3.56
CA HIS A 525 22.26 22.09 4.09
C HIS A 525 22.85 20.68 3.97
N LEU A 526 22.08 19.65 4.33
CA LEU A 526 22.50 18.26 4.21
C LEU A 526 22.84 17.89 2.76
N ARG A 527 22.04 18.35 1.79
CA ARG A 527 22.31 18.15 0.36
C ARG A 527 23.58 18.85 -0.14
N GLY A 528 24.01 19.93 0.52
CA GLY A 528 25.26 20.63 0.22
C GLY A 528 26.48 20.09 0.97
N SER A 529 26.27 19.18 1.92
CA SER A 529 27.33 18.61 2.77
C SER A 529 27.92 17.34 2.15
N ALA A 530 29.12 16.93 2.59
CA ALA A 530 29.78 15.70 2.12
C ALA A 530 29.04 14.40 2.50
N ILE A 531 27.97 14.50 3.30
CA ILE A 531 27.11 13.38 3.69
C ILE A 531 26.00 13.13 2.64
N GLY A 532 25.72 14.11 1.75
CA GLY A 532 24.56 14.15 0.86
C GLY A 532 24.83 13.98 -0.63
#